data_AF-A0A7V7WJN2-F1
#
_entry.id   AF-A0A7V7WJN2-F1
#
_cell.length_a   1.000
_cell.length_b   1.000
_cell.length_c   1.000
_cell.angle_alpha   90.00
_cell.angle_beta   90.00
_cell.angle_gamma   90.00
#
_symmetry.space_group_name_H-M   'P 1'
#
loop_
_entity.id
_entity.type
_entity.pdbx_description
1 polymer ?
#
loop_
_entity_poly.entity_id
_entity_poly.type
_entity_poly.pdbx_seq_one_letter_code
_entity_poly.pdbx_strand_id
1 'polypeptide(L)'
;MGLLQKLLGPQSKYDETLPYTYEARVRVFEDSDEFKTYFSDTICGLVAALQKDGIGPEESELFEIYHDNETQLAASLLTNAEGKWLSREDLCRAFEQHYPGHIHRDSCSFEDRSRSCAGP
;
A
#
# COMPACT_ATOMS: atom_id res chain seq x y z
N MET A 1 -22.90 -18.42 -2.91
CA MET A 1 -21.50 -17.96 -2.91
C MET A 1 -20.78 -18.75 -3.99
N GLY A 2 -20.73 -18.22 -5.21
CA GLY A 2 -20.53 -19.00 -6.44
C GLY A 2 -19.08 -19.05 -6.91
N LEU A 3 -18.67 -20.20 -7.48
CA LEU A 3 -17.34 -20.43 -8.07
C LEU A 3 -16.89 -19.35 -9.09
N LEU A 4 -17.82 -18.59 -9.68
CA LEU A 4 -17.54 -17.53 -10.65
C LEU A 4 -16.82 -16.31 -10.04
N GLN A 5 -17.05 -15.97 -8.77
CA GLN A 5 -16.34 -14.86 -8.10
C GLN A 5 -14.83 -15.11 -8.03
N LYS A 6 -14.39 -16.38 -7.95
CA LYS A 6 -12.96 -16.72 -7.91
C LYS A 6 -12.24 -16.55 -9.24
N LEU A 7 -12.95 -16.47 -10.36
CA LEU A 7 -12.37 -16.25 -11.69
C LEU A 7 -12.11 -14.77 -12.01
N LEU A 8 -12.73 -13.85 -11.28
CA LEU A 8 -12.65 -12.40 -11.53
C LEU A 8 -11.66 -11.67 -10.62
N GLY A 9 -10.96 -12.36 -9.72
CA GLY A 9 -10.05 -11.74 -8.75
C GLY A 9 -10.76 -11.08 -7.55
N PRO A 10 -10.02 -10.36 -6.68
CA PRO A 10 -10.58 -9.69 -5.51
C PRO A 10 -11.70 -8.72 -5.89
N GLN A 11 -12.82 -8.78 -5.19
CA GLN A 11 -13.98 -7.94 -5.48
C GLN A 11 -13.71 -6.47 -5.19
N SER A 12 -12.93 -6.20 -4.14
CA SER A 12 -12.56 -4.84 -3.76
C SER A 12 -11.74 -4.10 -4.80
N LYS A 13 -11.13 -4.78 -5.80
CA LYS A 13 -10.44 -4.14 -6.93
C LYS A 13 -11.38 -3.48 -7.94
N TYR A 14 -12.68 -3.77 -7.87
CA TYR A 14 -13.72 -3.15 -8.69
C TYR A 14 -14.41 -1.99 -7.97
N ASP A 15 -14.01 -1.68 -6.73
CA ASP A 15 -14.49 -0.52 -5.99
C ASP A 15 -13.65 0.70 -6.35
N GLU A 16 -14.22 1.64 -7.09
CA GLU A 16 -13.52 2.81 -7.63
C GLU A 16 -13.09 3.81 -6.53
N THR A 17 -13.61 3.67 -5.29
CA THR A 17 -13.17 4.49 -4.16
C THR A 17 -11.90 3.96 -3.49
N LEU A 18 -11.41 2.79 -3.92
CA LEU A 18 -10.20 2.16 -3.42
C LEU A 18 -9.13 2.11 -4.52
N PRO A 19 -7.85 2.24 -4.18
CA PRO A 19 -6.80 2.08 -5.17
C PRO A 19 -6.77 0.63 -5.64
N TYR A 20 -6.36 0.40 -6.88
CA TYR A 20 -6.19 -0.93 -7.43
C TYR A 20 -4.98 -1.65 -6.82
N THR A 21 -3.87 -0.92 -6.65
CA THR A 21 -2.62 -1.40 -6.05
C THR A 21 -1.84 -0.24 -5.43
N TYR A 22 -0.75 -0.56 -4.74
CA TYR A 22 0.22 0.39 -4.22
C TYR A 22 1.58 0.13 -4.84
N GLU A 23 2.32 1.20 -5.09
CA GLU A 23 3.69 1.17 -5.61
C GLU A 23 4.63 1.84 -4.59
N ALA A 24 5.81 1.26 -4.36
CA ALA A 24 6.92 1.97 -3.75
C ALA A 24 8.07 2.08 -4.76
N ARG A 25 8.58 3.30 -4.93
CA ARG A 25 9.77 3.62 -5.72
C ARG A 25 10.92 3.87 -4.75
N VAL A 26 11.93 3.00 -4.77
CA VAL A 26 13.07 3.03 -3.86
C VAL A 26 14.30 3.50 -4.63
N ARG A 27 14.92 4.60 -4.21
CA ARG A 27 16.07 5.19 -4.91
C ARG A 27 17.26 4.24 -4.86
N VAL A 28 17.91 4.00 -6.00
CA VAL A 28 19.11 3.14 -6.06
C VAL A 28 20.36 3.92 -5.67
N PHE A 29 20.45 5.19 -6.09
CA PHE A 29 21.49 6.14 -5.71
C PHE A 29 20.86 7.50 -5.40
N GLU A 30 21.47 8.29 -4.50
CA GLU A 30 20.95 9.60 -4.08
C GLU A 30 20.79 10.60 -5.25
N ASP A 31 21.64 10.49 -6.27
CA ASP A 31 21.68 11.40 -7.43
C ASP A 31 21.17 10.77 -8.74
N SER A 32 20.47 9.63 -8.69
CA SER A 32 19.94 8.95 -9.89
C SER A 32 18.42 8.97 -9.95
N ASP A 33 17.87 9.14 -11.15
CA ASP A 33 16.44 8.90 -11.44
C ASP A 33 16.10 7.40 -11.51
N GLU A 34 17.06 6.51 -11.26
CA GLU A 34 16.84 5.08 -11.21
C GLU A 34 16.25 4.65 -9.87
N PHE A 35 15.12 3.93 -9.94
CA PHE A 35 14.46 3.37 -8.77
C PHE A 35 14.16 1.89 -8.97
N LYS A 36 14.15 1.17 -7.86
CA LYS A 36 13.56 -0.16 -7.75
C LYS A 36 12.10 -0.03 -7.38
N THR A 37 11.26 -0.82 -8.03
CA THR A 37 9.82 -0.77 -7.81
C THR A 37 9.32 -1.98 -7.04
N TYR A 38 8.48 -1.73 -6.06
CA TYR A 38 7.76 -2.74 -5.28
C TYR A 38 6.26 -2.51 -5.42
N PHE A 39 5.48 -3.58 -5.53
CA PHE A 39 4.03 -3.52 -5.64
C PHE A 39 3.35 -4.43 -4.62
N SER A 40 2.26 -3.95 -4.02
CA SER A 40 1.35 -4.78 -3.23
C SER A 40 -0.07 -4.29 -3.36
N ASP A 41 -1.04 -5.20 -3.35
CA ASP A 41 -2.47 -4.83 -3.42
C ASP A 41 -2.95 -4.12 -2.13
N THR A 42 -2.13 -4.11 -1.08
CA THR A 42 -2.43 -3.48 0.21
C THR A 42 -1.25 -2.65 0.70
N ILE A 43 -1.54 -1.46 1.26
CA ILE A 43 -0.49 -0.58 1.81
C ILE A 43 0.28 -1.23 2.96
N CYS A 44 -0.42 -1.98 3.83
CA CYS A 44 0.23 -2.68 4.93
C CYS A 44 1.10 -3.85 4.45
N GLY A 45 0.78 -4.49 3.32
CA GLY A 45 1.63 -5.49 2.68
C GLY A 45 2.90 -4.86 2.10
N LEU A 46 2.76 -3.73 1.42
CA LEU A 46 3.89 -2.98 0.85
C LEU A 46 4.87 -2.51 1.94
N VAL A 47 4.37 -1.80 2.95
CA VAL A 47 5.20 -1.28 4.06
C VAL A 47 5.89 -2.42 4.82
N ALA A 48 5.19 -3.53 5.07
CA ALA A 48 5.80 -4.68 5.74
C ALA A 48 6.93 -5.31 4.92
N ALA A 49 6.83 -5.32 3.59
CA ALA A 49 7.90 -5.80 2.72
C ALA A 49 9.11 -4.86 2.73
N LEU A 50 8.90 -3.54 2.62
CA LEU A 50 9.98 -2.55 2.72
C LEU A 50 10.71 -2.64 4.07
N GLN A 51 9.96 -2.74 5.18
CA GLN A 51 10.53 -2.94 6.51
C GLN A 51 11.37 -4.22 6.60
N LYS A 52 10.89 -5.32 6.02
CA LYS A 52 11.60 -6.60 6.02
C LYS A 52 12.92 -6.52 5.23
N ASP A 53 12.94 -5.75 4.15
CA ASP A 53 14.11 -5.56 3.30
C ASP A 53 15.05 -4.45 3.84
N GLY A 54 14.70 -3.84 4.98
CA GLY A 54 15.50 -2.81 5.63
C GLY A 54 15.42 -1.43 4.96
N ILE A 55 14.42 -1.20 4.10
CA ILE A 55 14.23 0.05 3.36
C ILE A 55 13.44 1.03 4.22
N GLY A 56 14.00 2.21 4.45
CA GLY A 56 13.40 3.28 5.23
C GLY A 56 12.41 4.17 4.44
N PRO A 57 11.61 4.99 5.14
CA PRO A 57 10.74 5.98 4.50
C PRO A 57 11.48 7.05 3.70
N GLU A 58 12.68 7.42 4.12
CA GLU A 58 13.51 8.44 3.43
C GLU A 58 14.07 7.96 2.09
N GLU A 59 14.17 6.64 1.92
CA GLU A 59 14.69 6.00 0.71
C GLU A 59 13.60 5.72 -0.32
N SER A 60 12.32 5.97 0.02
CA SER A 60 11.18 5.50 -0.77
C SER A 60 10.04 6.51 -0.90
N GLU A 61 9.40 6.48 -2.07
CA GLU A 61 8.19 7.22 -2.36
C GLU A 61 7.06 6.23 -2.64
N LEU A 62 5.94 6.36 -1.91
CA LEU A 62 4.82 5.44 -2.02
C LEU A 62 3.65 6.10 -2.74
N PHE A 63 3.01 5.34 -3.61
CA PHE A 63 1.91 5.78 -4.45
C PHE A 63 0.71 4.85 -4.31
N GLU A 64 -0.48 5.44 -4.32
CA GLU A 64 -1.75 4.76 -4.53
C GLU A 64 -2.12 4.84 -6.02
N ILE A 65 -2.47 3.71 -6.62
CA ILE A 65 -2.75 3.61 -8.06
C ILE A 65 -4.24 3.40 -8.28
N TYR A 66 -4.91 4.39 -8.86
CA TYR A 66 -6.32 4.34 -9.25
C TYR A 66 -6.43 4.32 -10.77
N HIS A 67 -6.74 3.17 -11.34
CA HIS A 67 -6.81 3.01 -12.80
C HIS A 67 -5.53 3.56 -13.48
N ASP A 68 -5.65 4.64 -14.26
CA ASP A 68 -4.55 5.29 -14.98
C ASP A 68 -3.92 6.49 -14.22
N ASN A 69 -4.27 6.67 -12.94
CA ASN A 69 -3.76 7.76 -12.11
C ASN A 69 -2.94 7.24 -10.93
N GLU A 70 -1.80 7.88 -10.69
CA GLU A 70 -0.98 7.68 -9.51
C GLU A 70 -1.07 8.92 -8.61
N THR A 71 -1.29 8.70 -7.31
CA THR A 71 -1.23 9.76 -6.30
C THR A 71 -0.18 9.39 -5.28
N GLN A 72 0.75 10.31 -4.99
CA GLN A 72 1.75 10.09 -3.95
C GLN A 72 1.10 10.16 -2.57
N LEU A 73 1.41 9.20 -1.71
CA LEU A 73 0.94 9.17 -0.33
C LEU A 73 1.74 10.14 0.53
N ALA A 74 1.05 10.92 1.35
CA ALA A 74 1.68 11.82 2.30
C ALA A 74 2.46 11.04 3.36
N ALA A 75 3.71 11.44 3.65
CA ALA A 75 4.54 10.80 4.66
C ALA A 75 3.86 10.74 6.05
N SER A 76 3.02 11.71 6.39
CA SER A 76 2.24 11.74 7.63
C SER A 76 1.27 10.57 7.80
N LEU A 77 0.89 9.88 6.71
CA LEU A 77 0.08 8.66 6.74
C LEU A 77 0.92 7.41 6.98
N LEU A 78 2.23 7.49 6.78
CA LEU A 78 3.13 6.36 6.66
C LEU A 78 4.13 6.27 7.81
N THR A 79 4.49 7.41 8.40
CA THR A 79 5.57 7.50 9.39
C THR A 79 5.10 8.03 10.75
N ASN A 80 5.79 7.59 11.80
CA ASN A 80 5.65 8.16 13.13
C ASN A 80 6.45 9.48 13.28
N ALA A 81 6.44 10.06 14.50
CA ALA A 81 7.13 11.31 14.78
C ALA A 81 8.66 11.23 14.63
N GLU A 82 9.24 10.04 14.74
CA GLU A 82 10.67 9.78 14.53
C GLU A 82 11.02 9.51 13.06
N GLY A 83 10.07 9.63 12.12
CA GLY A 83 10.31 9.39 10.70
C GLY A 83 10.45 7.90 10.33
N LYS A 84 10.03 6.99 11.21
CA LYS A 84 10.02 5.54 10.95
C LYS A 84 8.65 5.11 10.45
N TRP A 85 8.61 4.05 9.65
CA TRP A 85 7.35 3.38 9.26
C TRP A 85 6.46 3.12 10.47
N LEU A 86 5.16 3.41 10.33
CA LEU A 86 4.16 3.05 11.31
C LEU A 86 4.08 1.52 11.49
N SER A 87 3.65 1.10 12.68
CA SER A 87 3.23 -0.28 12.89
C SER A 87 2.05 -0.60 11.96
N ARG A 88 1.80 -1.88 11.66
CA ARG A 88 0.64 -2.26 10.85
C ARG A 88 -0.68 -1.72 11.43
N GLU A 89 -0.84 -1.79 12.74
CA GLU A 89 -2.07 -1.34 13.41
C GLU A 89 -2.23 0.19 13.29
N ASP A 90 -1.17 0.95 13.52
CA ASP A 90 -1.21 2.41 13.42
C ASP A 90 -1.37 2.86 11.96
N LEU A 91 -0.74 2.16 11.02
CA LEU A 91 -0.89 2.39 9.59
C LEU A 91 -2.34 2.16 9.15
N CYS A 92 -2.93 1.01 9.50
CA CYS A 92 -4.33 0.74 9.18
C CYS A 92 -5.28 1.78 9.80
N ARG A 93 -5.00 2.24 11.03
CA ARG A 93 -5.77 3.31 11.68
C ARG A 93 -5.62 4.67 11.00
N ALA A 94 -4.43 5.01 10.51
CA ALA A 94 -4.23 6.22 9.70
C ALA A 94 -5.04 6.14 8.39
N PHE A 95 -5.03 4.97 7.75
CA PHE A 95 -5.74 4.74 6.50
C PHE A 95 -7.26 4.57 6.65
N GLU A 96 -7.78 4.30 7.85
CA GLU A 96 -9.23 4.35 8.15
C GLU A 96 -9.81 5.75 7.91
N GLN A 97 -9.05 6.80 8.21
CA GLN A 97 -9.48 8.17 7.91
C GLN A 97 -9.30 8.53 6.43
N HIS A 98 -8.28 7.95 5.78
CA HIS A 98 -8.00 8.14 4.35
C HIS A 98 -9.04 7.43 3.46
N TYR A 99 -9.59 6.30 3.92
CA TYR A 99 -10.67 5.54 3.26
C TYR A 99 -11.91 5.38 4.16
N PRO A 100 -12.71 6.45 4.34
CA PRO A 100 -13.88 6.41 5.21
C PRO A 100 -14.83 5.29 4.82
N GLY A 101 -15.14 4.41 5.78
CA GLY A 101 -16.09 3.31 5.57
C GLY A 101 -15.48 2.00 5.05
N HIS A 102 -14.20 1.97 4.67
CA HIS A 102 -13.56 0.77 4.12
C HIS A 102 -12.67 0.02 5.11
N ILE A 103 -12.09 0.73 6.08
CA ILE A 103 -11.24 0.13 7.11
C ILE A 103 -11.88 0.44 8.45
N HIS A 104 -12.09 -0.59 9.25
CA HIS A 104 -12.62 -0.52 10.60
C HIS A 104 -11.78 -1.44 11.49
N ARG A 105 -12.01 -1.36 12.80
CA ARG A 105 -11.33 -2.21 13.78
C ARG A 105 -11.43 -3.72 13.47
N ASP A 106 -12.61 -4.17 13.05
CA ASP A 106 -12.94 -5.60 12.89
C ASP A 106 -13.18 -6.01 11.43
N SER A 107 -13.08 -5.09 10.47
CA SER A 107 -13.31 -5.37 9.05
C SER A 107 -12.46 -4.47 8.15
N CYS A 108 -12.09 -4.98 6.98
CA CYS A 108 -11.28 -4.25 6.02
C CYS A 108 -11.68 -4.64 4.60
N SER A 109 -12.08 -3.67 3.77
CA SER A 109 -12.42 -3.92 2.37
C SER A 109 -11.26 -4.50 1.55
N PHE A 110 -10.02 -4.40 2.02
CA PHE A 110 -8.85 -4.99 1.37
C PHE A 110 -8.57 -6.44 1.78
N GLU A 111 -9.39 -7.06 2.64
CA GLU A 111 -9.13 -8.40 3.20
C GLU A 111 -9.11 -9.53 2.16
N ASP A 112 -9.80 -9.33 1.03
CA ASP A 112 -9.87 -10.27 -0.10
C ASP A 112 -8.67 -10.12 -1.06
N ARG A 113 -7.76 -9.18 -0.79
CA ARG A 113 -6.57 -8.90 -1.62
C ARG A 113 -5.31 -9.55 -1.07
N SER A 114 -4.31 -9.68 -1.94
CA SER A 114 -3.01 -10.22 -1.54
C SER A 114 -2.22 -9.21 -0.71
N ARG A 115 -1.69 -9.65 0.43
CA ARG A 115 -0.71 -8.87 1.22
C ARG A 115 0.73 -9.11 0.79
N SER A 116 0.96 -9.98 -0.19
CA SER A 116 2.29 -10.23 -0.73
C SER A 116 2.79 -8.99 -1.48
N CYS A 117 4.11 -8.85 -1.53
CA CYS A 117 4.78 -7.83 -2.31
C CYS A 117 5.49 -8.50 -3.49
N ALA A 118 5.38 -7.89 -4.67
CA ALA A 118 6.25 -8.15 -5.81
C ALA A 118 7.33 -7.07 -5.84
N GLY A 119 8.57 -7.44 -6.16
CA GLY A 119 9.72 -6.54 -6.21
C GLY A 119 10.85 -7.15 -7.05
N PRO A 120 11.97 -6.43 -7.24
CA PRO A 120 13.13 -6.87 -8.03
C PRO A 120 13.81 -8.13 -7.50
#